data_AF-A0A6N8TDD2-F1
#
_entry.id   AF-A0A6N8TDD2-F1
#
_cell.length_a   1.000
_cell.length_b   1.000
_cell.length_c   1.000
_cell.angle_alpha   90.00
_cell.angle_beta   90.00
_cell.angle_gamma   90.00
#
_symmetry.space_group_name_H-M   'P 1'
#
loop_
_entity.id
_entity.type
_entity.pdbx_description
1 polymer ?
#
loop_
_entity_poly.entity_id
_entity_poly.type
_entity_poly.pdbx_seq_one_letter_code
_entity_poly.pdbx_strand_id
1 'polypeptide(L)' 'MRKIIVSAAIATVAVISFAAPSQARCYNSYDETPHCFVKKVKAYDDYGNVIFRKITVCN' A
#
# COMPACT_ATOMS: atom_id res chain seq x y z
N MET A 1 -15.54 27.68 -16.93
CA MET A 1 -15.69 27.24 -15.51
C MET A 1 -15.88 25.72 -15.35
N ARG A 2 -16.78 25.05 -16.08
CA ARG A 2 -16.99 23.58 -15.95
C ARG A 2 -15.73 22.72 -16.12
N LYS A 3 -14.83 23.09 -17.04
CA LYS A 3 -13.55 22.37 -17.26
C LYS A 3 -12.59 22.43 -16.06
N ILE A 4 -12.59 23.54 -15.32
CA ILE A 4 -11.72 23.73 -14.14
C ILE A 4 -12.22 22.86 -12.99
N ILE A 5 -13.55 22.78 -12.82
CA ILE A 5 -14.19 21.95 -11.79
C ILE A 5 -13.89 20.46 -12.03
N VAL A 6 -14.01 20.00 -13.28
CA VAL A 6 -13.71 18.61 -13.66
C VAL A 6 -12.23 18.29 -13.43
N SER A 7 -11.31 19.19 -13.80
CA SER A 7 -9.87 18.99 -13.57
C SER A 7 -9.51 18.92 -12.09
N ALA A 8 -10.12 19.78 -11.25
CA ALA A 8 -9.88 19.78 -9.81
C ALA A 8 -10.38 18.48 -9.16
N ALA A 9 -11.55 17.98 -9.56
CA ALA A 9 -12.09 16.72 -9.05
C ALA A 9 -11.21 15.50 -9.41
N ILE A 10 -10.65 15.47 -10.62
CA ILE A 10 -9.75 14.36 -11.02
C ILE A 10 -8.44 14.41 -10.22
N ALA A 11 -7.88 15.61 -10.01
CA ALA A 11 -6.65 15.79 -9.25
C ALA A 11 -6.81 15.38 -7.78
N THR A 12 -7.93 15.73 -7.14
CA THR A 12 -8.19 15.35 -5.74
C THR A 12 -8.36 13.85 -5.57
N VAL A 13 -9.09 13.19 -6.46
CA VAL A 13 -9.27 11.72 -6.44
C VAL A 13 -7.92 11.00 -6.58
N ALA A 14 -7.06 11.44 -7.50
CA ALA A 14 -5.74 10.86 -7.68
C ALA A 14 -4.89 10.96 -6.39
N VAL A 15 -4.85 12.14 -5.76
CA VAL A 15 -4.07 12.36 -4.52
C VAL A 15 -4.55 11.44 -3.39
N ILE A 16 -5.86 11.29 -3.21
CA ILE A 16 -6.42 10.43 -2.15
C ILE A 16 -6.04 8.97 -2.37
N SER A 17 -6.08 8.47 -3.60
CA SER A 17 -5.69 7.09 -3.92
C SER A 17 -4.21 6.80 -3.68
N PHE A 18 -3.30 7.75 -3.98
CA PHE A 18 -1.87 7.58 -3.71
C PHE A 18 -1.50 7.75 -2.23
N ALA A 19 -2.27 8.56 -1.49
CA ALA A 19 -2.02 8.83 -0.07
C ALA A 19 -2.60 7.77 0.86
N ALA A 20 -3.51 6.89 0.40
CA ALA A 20 -4.08 5.84 1.24
C ALA A 20 -2.97 4.91 1.78
N PRO A 21 -2.61 5.00 3.07
CA PRO A 21 -1.68 4.04 3.64
C PRO A 21 -2.40 2.71 3.60
N SER A 22 -1.85 1.73 2.88
CA SER A 22 -2.29 0.34 3.03
C SER A 22 -2.09 -0.03 4.50
N GLN A 23 -3.18 -0.07 5.27
CA GLN A 23 -3.17 -0.35 6.71
C GLN A 23 -2.38 -1.65 6.93
N ALA A 24 -1.15 -1.50 7.42
CA ALA A 24 -0.39 -2.61 7.94
C ALA A 24 -0.96 -2.86 9.33
N ARG A 25 -1.82 -3.87 9.44
CA ARG A 25 -2.32 -4.34 10.73
C ARG A 25 -1.15 -5.02 11.45
N CYS A 26 -0.33 -4.23 12.14
CA CYS A 26 0.62 -4.76 13.12
C CYS A 26 -0.16 -4.95 14.43
N TYR A 27 -0.73 -6.15 14.63
CA TYR A 27 -1.44 -6.50 15.86
C TYR A 27 -0.49 -7.28 16.78
N ASN A 28 -0.13 -6.64 17.90
CA ASN A 28 0.20 -7.13 19.26
C ASN A 28 1.24 -8.28 19.39
N SER A 29 1.95 -8.48 20.48
CA SER A 29 1.73 -8.21 21.90
C SER A 29 3.10 -8.33 22.58
N TYR A 30 3.22 -7.78 23.79
CA TYR A 30 4.28 -8.14 24.73
C TYR A 30 4.45 -9.67 24.79
N ASP A 31 5.70 -10.09 25.00
CA ASP A 31 6.23 -11.45 25.13
C ASP A 31 7.11 -11.90 23.94
N GLU A 32 8.28 -12.41 24.32
CA GLU A 32 9.41 -12.86 23.50
C GLU A 32 8.97 -13.51 22.19
N THR A 33 9.03 -12.78 21.08
CA THR A 33 8.59 -13.27 19.77
C THR A 33 9.57 -12.86 18.68
N PRO A 34 9.83 -13.74 17.70
CA PRO A 34 10.81 -13.51 16.64
C PRO A 34 10.56 -12.16 15.98
N HIS A 35 11.62 -11.41 15.67
CA HIS A 35 11.52 -10.06 15.08
C HIS A 35 10.80 -10.13 13.72
N CYS A 36 9.47 -10.09 13.74
CA CYS A 36 8.65 -10.09 12.56
C CYS A 36 8.59 -8.67 12.00
N PHE A 37 9.09 -8.47 10.78
CA PHE A 37 9.02 -7.18 10.10
C PHE A 37 8.26 -7.28 8.78
N VAL A 38 7.54 -6.22 8.44
CA VAL A 38 6.80 -6.13 7.18
C VAL A 38 7.74 -5.60 6.10
N LYS A 39 7.95 -6.41 5.06
CA LYS A 39 8.74 -6.06 3.88
C LYS A 39 7.83 -5.86 2.68
N LYS A 40 8.09 -4.83 1.87
CA LYS A 40 7.52 -4.71 0.53
C LYS A 40 8.37 -5.51 -0.44
N VAL A 41 7.75 -6.42 -1.19
CA VAL A 41 8.41 -7.21 -2.24
C VAL A 41 7.79 -6.91 -3.60
N LYS A 42 8.64 -6.93 -4.62
CA LYS A 42 8.23 -6.83 -6.03
C LYS A 42 7.92 -8.25 -6.52
N ALA A 43 6.71 -8.49 -6.97
CA ALA A 43 6.29 -9.74 -7.60
C ALA A 43 5.77 -9.44 -9.01
N TYR A 44 5.66 -10.49 -9.83
CA TYR A 44 5.05 -10.43 -11.15
C TYR A 44 3.78 -11.28 -11.14
N ASP A 45 2.74 -10.83 -11.83
CA ASP A 45 1.57 -11.67 -12.11
C ASP A 45 1.84 -12.61 -13.31
N ASP A 46 0.88 -13.47 -13.62
CA ASP A 46 1.00 -14.45 -14.70
C ASP A 46 1.08 -13.81 -16.10
N TYR A 47 0.78 -12.51 -16.20
CA TYR A 47 0.85 -11.70 -17.42
C TYR A 47 2.12 -10.84 -17.49
N GLY A 48 3.01 -10.94 -16.49
CA GLY A 48 4.28 -10.21 -16.43
C GLY A 48 4.18 -8.77 -15.89
N ASN A 49 3.04 -8.35 -15.33
CA ASN A 49 2.90 -7.03 -14.71
C ASN A 49 3.52 -6.99 -13.31
N VAL A 50 4.15 -5.86 -12.97
CA VAL A 50 4.75 -5.65 -11.64
C VAL A 50 3.68 -5.35 -10.60
N ILE A 51 3.64 -6.16 -9.55
CA ILE A 51 2.78 -5.95 -8.38
C ILE A 51 3.62 -5.84 -7.10
N PHE A 52 3.32 -4.85 -6.28
CA PHE A 52 3.97 -4.66 -4.98
C PHE A 52 3.15 -5.34 -3.89
N ARG A 53 3.70 -6.38 -3.25
CA ARG A 53 3.06 -7.10 -2.14
C ARG A 53 3.74 -6.77 -0.82
N LYS A 54 2.96 -6.71 0.26
CA LYS A 54 3.50 -6.67 1.63
C LYS A 54 3.55 -8.09 2.16
N ILE A 55 4.73 -8.53 2.59
CA ILE A 55 4.91 -9.82 3.26
C ILE A 55 5.41 -9.58 4.68
N THR A 56 5.00 -10.42 5.61
CA THR A 56 5.53 -10.44 6.96
C THR A 56 6.59 -11.52 7.02
N VAL A 57 7.82 -11.16 7.40
CA VAL A 57 8.93 -12.09 7.57
C VAL A 57 9.24 -12.16 9.05
N CYS A 58 9.12 -13.35 9.63
CA CYS A 58 9.52 -13.66 10.99
C CYS A 58 10.82 -14.48 10.92
N ASN A 59 11.76 -14.20 11.81
CA ASN A 59 13.06 -14.88 11.88
C ASN A 59 13.12 -15.82 13.07
#